data_AF-Q5JEJ6-F1
#
_entry.id   AF-Q5JEJ6-F1
#
_cell.length_a   1.000
_cell.length_b   1.000
_cell.length_c   1.000
_cell.angle_alpha   90.00
_cell.angle_beta   90.00
_cell.angle_gamma   90.00
#
_symmetry.space_group_name_H-M   'P 1'
#
loop_
_entity.id
_entity.type
_entity.pdbx_description
1 polymer ?
#
loop_
_entity_poly.entity_id
_entity_poly.type
_entity_poly.pdbx_seq_one_letter_code
_entity_poly.pdbx_strand_id
1 'polypeptide(L)'
;MKRLAAFLLFLLAGTMVPAGIVGAEQQLVTTFQVTAGKTWTKEIPGAIVNWTGTFDYSKRDGWEAAFSVYFTETGNTHGVAATENGFVDADGKYIWFLKNVQTEDNPETRELGVLESWHELVVKFIDPLSGKVVIDNDYNGETYTLYVGDEIDISGELADAWREKTILELRSIETSLFGSKAVLILQHITAVSGTVEIYPYQEQTSEPNSPNENQTNETTPQKPLIDPAKVPAVMIVVGEHAAGADVAAGAKVGIAVQKWIDIIKEKGAEFAIPGLGHLGGLIAKAVTAPVQNLNADAMLDSEVKDPDRIAPIVYTVGGPVANEYTKLILEKNADRLPVKFIKENGKWYIKDRKGNKWDNGYGIILIIPASENPAELQIRLMNGKIKMADVVVAGTDRVGTYAACELLQGEFLKPLLGEKPKPELEYFLQLQGRMLLLFGQNPLEAFDVNLDPTNPFKFQVTAVIVDKDGRIVKVIVG
;
A
#
# COMPACT_ATOMS: atom_id res chain seq x y z
N MET A 1 -36.23 60.00 -4.22
CA MET A 1 -35.16 59.32 -4.99
C MET A 1 -33.83 59.23 -4.23
N LYS A 2 -33.82 58.71 -2.99
CA LYS A 2 -32.57 58.42 -2.24
C LYS A 2 -32.51 56.99 -1.68
N ARG A 3 -33.49 56.15 -2.02
CA ARG A 3 -33.50 54.70 -1.71
C ARG A 3 -33.16 53.82 -2.93
N LEU A 4 -32.93 54.40 -4.11
CA LEU A 4 -32.56 53.66 -5.32
C LEU A 4 -31.03 53.55 -5.52
N ALA A 5 -30.25 54.46 -4.92
CA ALA A 5 -28.79 54.44 -5.05
C ALA A 5 -28.12 53.38 -4.15
N ALA A 6 -28.74 53.03 -3.01
CA ALA A 6 -28.22 51.98 -2.13
C ALA A 6 -28.48 50.56 -2.69
N PHE A 7 -29.49 50.40 -3.56
CA PHE A 7 -29.75 49.12 -4.24
C PHE A 7 -28.83 48.91 -5.45
N LEU A 8 -28.42 50.00 -6.12
CA LEU A 8 -27.44 49.95 -7.21
C LEU A 8 -26.00 49.72 -6.72
N LEU A 9 -25.67 50.12 -5.48
CA LEU A 9 -24.37 49.80 -4.88
C LEU A 9 -24.30 48.36 -4.33
N PHE A 10 -25.44 47.72 -4.01
CA PHE A 10 -25.50 46.28 -3.74
C PHE A 10 -25.55 45.43 -5.02
N LEU A 11 -26.00 45.98 -6.16
CA LEU A 11 -25.94 45.33 -7.47
C LEU A 11 -24.59 45.51 -8.20
N LEU A 12 -23.73 46.42 -7.75
CA LEU A 12 -22.37 46.63 -8.29
C LEU A 12 -21.24 46.20 -7.34
N ALA A 13 -21.54 45.82 -6.09
CA ALA A 13 -20.59 45.20 -5.16
C ALA A 13 -20.77 43.67 -5.05
N GLY A 14 -21.71 43.08 -5.80
CA GLY A 14 -21.92 41.62 -5.88
C GLY A 14 -21.08 40.91 -6.96
N THR A 15 -20.25 41.66 -7.71
CA THR A 15 -19.35 41.11 -8.74
C THR A 15 -17.90 41.48 -8.42
N MET A 16 -17.43 41.11 -7.23
CA MET A 16 -16.03 40.76 -7.08
C MET A 16 -15.95 39.24 -7.20
N VAL A 17 -15.84 38.82 -8.46
CA VAL A 17 -15.34 37.51 -8.87
C VAL A 17 -14.08 37.24 -8.03
N PRO A 18 -14.01 36.15 -7.25
CA PRO A 18 -12.72 35.65 -6.81
C PRO A 18 -11.88 35.47 -8.07
N ALA A 19 -10.85 36.29 -8.22
CA ALA A 19 -9.87 36.12 -9.28
C ALA A 19 -9.30 34.71 -9.12
N GLY A 20 -9.71 33.78 -9.99
CA GLY A 20 -9.19 32.42 -10.05
C GLY A 20 -10.17 31.26 -9.94
N ILE A 21 -11.47 31.41 -10.23
CA ILE A 21 -12.29 30.26 -10.67
C ILE A 21 -12.92 30.63 -12.01
N VAL A 22 -12.11 30.55 -13.07
CA VAL A 22 -12.67 30.17 -14.36
C VAL A 22 -13.03 28.71 -14.17
N GLY A 23 -14.31 28.44 -13.89
CA GLY A 23 -14.88 27.12 -14.10
C GLY A 23 -14.78 26.87 -15.60
N ALA A 24 -13.64 26.32 -16.03
CA ALA A 24 -13.61 25.62 -17.29
C ALA A 24 -14.70 24.56 -17.16
N GLU A 25 -15.75 24.66 -17.97
CA GLU A 25 -16.60 23.50 -18.25
C GLU A 25 -15.63 22.37 -18.61
N GLN A 26 -15.36 21.45 -17.68
CA GLN A 26 -14.56 20.29 -18.00
C GLN A 26 -15.36 19.56 -19.07
N GLN A 27 -14.87 19.64 -20.31
CA GLN A 27 -15.56 19.09 -21.45
C GLN A 27 -15.64 17.58 -21.26
N LEU A 28 -16.85 17.06 -21.06
CA LEU A 28 -17.10 15.64 -20.95
C LEU A 28 -16.49 14.93 -22.15
N VAL A 29 -15.54 14.02 -21.90
CA VAL A 29 -14.86 13.25 -22.95
C VAL A 29 -15.83 12.27 -23.57
N THR A 30 -16.55 11.54 -22.72
CA THR A 30 -17.59 10.60 -23.15
C THR A 30 -18.47 10.21 -21.97
N THR A 31 -19.57 9.54 -22.28
CA THR A 31 -20.38 8.81 -21.30
C THR A 31 -20.68 7.40 -21.77
N PHE A 32 -20.74 6.48 -20.82
CA PHE A 32 -21.06 5.09 -21.07
C PHE A 32 -22.19 4.64 -20.16
N GLN A 33 -23.04 3.77 -20.68
CA GLN A 33 -23.87 2.93 -19.83
C GLN A 33 -23.16 1.60 -19.63
N VAL A 34 -22.98 1.23 -18.36
CA VAL A 34 -22.47 -0.07 -17.95
C VAL A 34 -23.57 -0.88 -17.27
N THR A 35 -23.55 -2.18 -17.51
CA THR A 35 -24.53 -3.12 -16.96
C THR A 35 -23.77 -4.35 -16.51
N ALA A 36 -24.12 -4.86 -15.33
CA ALA A 36 -23.52 -6.05 -14.76
C ALA A 36 -23.65 -7.24 -15.71
N GLY A 37 -22.60 -8.06 -15.81
CA GLY A 37 -22.54 -9.27 -16.65
C GLY A 37 -22.45 -9.02 -18.17
N LYS A 38 -22.58 -7.79 -18.67
CA LYS A 38 -22.41 -7.47 -20.09
C LYS A 38 -21.02 -6.88 -20.31
N THR A 39 -20.17 -7.53 -21.08
CA THR A 39 -18.86 -6.99 -21.46
C THR A 39 -18.94 -6.25 -22.79
N TRP A 40 -18.11 -5.23 -22.97
CA TRP A 40 -17.97 -4.54 -24.24
C TRP A 40 -16.65 -3.79 -24.34
N THR A 41 -16.27 -3.43 -25.56
CA THR A 41 -15.12 -2.58 -25.83
C THR A 41 -15.54 -1.37 -26.65
N LYS A 42 -15.09 -0.18 -26.27
CA LYS A 42 -15.33 1.08 -26.99
C LYS A 42 -14.06 1.91 -27.07
N GLU A 43 -13.94 2.67 -28.14
CA GLU A 43 -12.89 3.66 -28.30
C GLU A 43 -13.36 5.02 -27.79
N ILE A 44 -12.47 5.71 -27.08
CA ILE A 44 -12.58 7.11 -26.67
C ILE A 44 -11.36 7.85 -27.23
N PRO A 45 -11.35 9.18 -27.27
CA PRO A 45 -10.15 9.92 -27.63
C PRO A 45 -8.92 9.38 -26.88
N GLY A 46 -7.91 8.91 -27.60
CA GLY A 46 -6.65 8.43 -27.02
C GLY A 46 -6.70 7.14 -26.20
N ALA A 47 -7.81 6.40 -26.14
CA ALA A 47 -7.86 5.12 -25.42
C ALA A 47 -8.95 4.15 -25.93
N ILE A 48 -8.74 2.86 -25.72
CA ILE A 48 -9.69 1.76 -25.93
C ILE A 48 -10.10 1.23 -24.56
N VAL A 49 -11.36 1.38 -24.22
CA VAL A 49 -11.94 1.03 -22.93
C VAL A 49 -12.66 -0.31 -23.05
N ASN A 50 -12.33 -1.24 -22.17
CA ASN A 50 -12.95 -2.54 -22.06
C ASN A 50 -13.67 -2.67 -20.70
N TRP A 51 -14.99 -2.74 -20.74
CA TRP A 51 -15.83 -2.96 -19.58
C TRP A 51 -15.87 -4.46 -19.23
N THR A 52 -15.49 -4.81 -18.00
CA THR A 52 -15.37 -6.20 -17.55
C THR A 52 -16.69 -6.80 -17.08
N GLY A 53 -17.77 -6.02 -16.98
CA GLY A 53 -19.07 -6.51 -16.55
C GLY A 53 -19.25 -6.56 -15.04
N THR A 54 -18.35 -5.98 -14.24
CA THR A 54 -18.31 -6.15 -12.79
C THR A 54 -18.39 -4.81 -12.06
N PHE A 55 -19.33 -4.74 -11.11
CA PHE A 55 -19.34 -3.72 -10.07
C PHE A 55 -18.85 -4.33 -8.77
N ASP A 56 -18.16 -3.52 -7.98
CA ASP A 56 -17.75 -3.85 -6.62
C ASP A 56 -18.20 -2.71 -5.69
N TYR A 57 -18.39 -3.00 -4.41
CA TYR A 57 -18.76 -1.99 -3.41
C TYR A 57 -17.68 -1.89 -2.34
N SER A 58 -17.33 -0.65 -1.97
CA SER A 58 -16.51 -0.39 -0.79
C SER A 58 -17.14 0.67 0.10
N LYS A 59 -16.99 0.53 1.41
CA LYS A 59 -17.47 1.52 2.39
C LYS A 59 -16.87 2.92 2.18
N ARG A 60 -15.67 3.01 1.60
CA ARG A 60 -14.94 4.27 1.40
C ARG A 60 -15.35 4.98 0.12
N ASP A 61 -15.39 4.25 -0.98
CA ASP A 61 -15.49 4.83 -2.32
C ASP A 61 -16.86 4.61 -2.98
N GLY A 62 -17.76 3.89 -2.30
CA GLY A 62 -19.10 3.58 -2.77
C GLY A 62 -19.08 2.46 -3.82
N TRP A 63 -19.97 2.55 -4.80
CA TRP A 63 -19.95 1.65 -5.95
C TRP A 63 -18.80 2.00 -6.89
N GLU A 64 -18.13 0.95 -7.37
CA GLU A 64 -17.11 1.07 -8.40
C GLU A 64 -17.41 0.16 -9.60
N ALA A 65 -17.09 0.66 -10.78
CA ALA A 65 -17.16 -0.08 -12.04
C ALA A 65 -15.74 -0.30 -12.56
N ALA A 66 -15.31 -1.55 -12.67
CA ALA A 66 -13.96 -1.90 -13.16
C ALA A 66 -13.86 -1.92 -14.70
N PHE A 67 -12.81 -1.30 -15.23
CA PHE A 67 -12.48 -1.27 -16.65
C PHE A 67 -11.04 -1.71 -16.87
N SER A 68 -10.77 -2.27 -18.05
CA SER A 68 -9.43 -2.38 -18.60
C SER A 68 -9.29 -1.35 -19.73
N VAL A 69 -8.37 -0.41 -19.60
CA VAL A 69 -8.21 0.71 -20.54
C VAL A 69 -6.85 0.63 -21.20
N TYR A 70 -6.84 0.53 -22.52
CA TYR A 70 -5.63 0.61 -23.35
C TYR A 70 -5.45 2.02 -23.88
N PHE A 71 -4.40 2.73 -23.49
CA PHE A 71 -4.13 4.09 -23.95
C PHE A 71 -3.35 4.05 -25.26
N THR A 72 -3.91 4.61 -26.34
CA THR A 72 -3.36 4.45 -27.70
C THR A 72 -2.07 5.23 -27.93
N GLU A 73 -1.86 6.31 -27.17
CA GLU A 73 -0.66 7.15 -27.25
C GLU A 73 0.54 6.51 -26.55
N THR A 74 0.33 5.91 -25.38
CA THR A 74 1.37 5.26 -24.57
C THR A 74 1.55 3.79 -24.92
N GLY A 75 0.52 3.14 -25.46
CA GLY A 75 0.47 1.70 -25.70
C GLY A 75 0.26 0.88 -24.42
N ASN A 76 -0.04 1.52 -23.30
CA ASN A 76 -0.23 0.87 -22.00
C ASN A 76 -1.64 0.32 -21.83
N THR A 77 -1.81 -0.72 -21.01
CA THR A 77 -3.12 -1.20 -20.54
C THR A 77 -3.18 -1.13 -19.03
N HIS A 78 -4.18 -0.44 -18.48
CA HIS A 78 -4.37 -0.27 -17.04
C HIS A 78 -5.74 -0.78 -16.59
N GLY A 79 -5.83 -1.23 -15.34
CA GLY A 79 -7.10 -1.35 -14.64
C GLY A 79 -7.54 0.05 -14.19
N VAL A 80 -8.79 0.42 -14.47
CA VAL A 80 -9.37 1.71 -14.07
C VAL A 80 -10.69 1.43 -13.36
N ALA A 81 -10.87 1.97 -12.17
CA ALA A 81 -12.17 1.98 -11.51
C ALA A 81 -12.88 3.29 -11.87
N ALA A 82 -14.18 3.26 -12.20
CA ALA A 82 -15.01 4.46 -12.12
C ALA A 82 -15.75 4.41 -10.79
N THR A 83 -15.52 5.38 -9.92
CA THR A 83 -16.13 5.43 -8.57
C THR A 83 -17.13 6.58 -8.47
N GLU A 84 -18.02 6.52 -7.49
CA GLU A 84 -18.98 7.62 -7.26
C GLU A 84 -18.28 8.94 -6.89
N ASN A 85 -17.11 8.85 -6.26
CA ASN A 85 -16.27 10.00 -5.89
C ASN A 85 -15.28 10.44 -6.99
N GLY A 86 -15.18 9.70 -8.08
CA GLY A 86 -14.20 9.93 -9.14
C GLY A 86 -12.87 9.22 -8.89
N PHE A 87 -12.29 8.68 -9.94
CA PHE A 87 -10.99 8.01 -9.92
C PHE A 87 -10.14 8.50 -11.08
N VAL A 88 -8.92 8.94 -10.79
CA VAL A 88 -7.98 9.40 -11.82
C VAL A 88 -7.23 8.19 -12.39
N ASP A 89 -7.23 8.03 -13.71
CA ASP A 89 -6.52 6.93 -14.34
C ASP A 89 -5.00 7.02 -14.16
N ALA A 90 -4.33 5.88 -14.33
CA ALA A 90 -2.89 5.76 -14.10
C ALA A 90 -2.03 6.64 -15.03
N ASP A 91 -2.56 7.04 -16.19
CA ASP A 91 -1.90 7.96 -17.12
C ASP A 91 -2.19 9.43 -16.77
N GLY A 92 -2.93 9.69 -15.68
CA GLY A 92 -3.32 11.03 -15.22
C GLY A 92 -4.14 11.81 -16.24
N LYS A 93 -4.74 11.11 -17.21
CA LYS A 93 -5.35 11.71 -18.40
C LYS A 93 -6.83 11.97 -18.18
N TYR A 94 -7.51 11.05 -17.53
CA TYR A 94 -8.92 11.15 -17.25
C TYR A 94 -9.26 10.91 -15.79
N ILE A 95 -10.36 11.53 -15.35
CA ILE A 95 -11.07 11.19 -14.13
C ILE A 95 -12.40 10.52 -14.49
N TRP A 96 -12.68 9.41 -13.82
CA TRP A 96 -13.76 8.47 -14.11
C TRP A 96 -14.77 8.49 -12.98
N PHE A 97 -15.96 9.01 -13.25
CA PHE A 97 -17.07 9.03 -12.30
C PHE A 97 -18.10 7.98 -12.65
N LEU A 98 -18.59 7.27 -11.64
CA LEU A 98 -19.79 6.45 -11.73
C LEU A 98 -20.98 7.25 -11.17
N LYS A 99 -22.06 7.34 -11.93
CA LYS A 99 -23.27 8.09 -11.59
C LYS A 99 -24.52 7.29 -11.90
N ASN A 100 -25.64 7.68 -11.28
CA ASN A 100 -26.96 7.09 -11.52
C ASN A 100 -26.98 5.56 -11.35
N VAL A 101 -26.21 5.04 -10.40
CA VAL A 101 -26.14 3.60 -10.11
C VAL A 101 -27.55 3.09 -9.79
N GLN A 102 -27.98 2.08 -10.54
CA GLN A 102 -29.18 1.31 -10.26
C GLN A 102 -28.76 0.04 -9.55
N THR A 103 -29.42 -0.26 -8.45
CA THR A 103 -29.14 -1.43 -7.62
C THR A 103 -30.35 -2.36 -7.59
N GLU A 104 -30.08 -3.64 -7.40
CA GLU A 104 -31.07 -4.65 -7.05
C GLU A 104 -30.81 -5.06 -5.61
N ASP A 105 -31.88 -5.17 -4.82
CA ASP A 105 -31.85 -5.62 -3.45
C ASP A 105 -32.41 -7.04 -3.38
N ASN A 106 -31.62 -7.96 -2.84
CA ASN A 106 -32.00 -9.35 -2.63
C ASN A 106 -31.97 -9.64 -1.12
N PRO A 107 -33.06 -9.36 -0.39
CA PRO A 107 -33.09 -9.57 1.04
C PRO A 107 -33.23 -11.06 1.37
N GLU A 108 -32.34 -11.55 2.22
CA GLU A 108 -32.47 -12.83 2.87
C GLU A 108 -33.00 -12.62 4.30
N THR A 109 -33.93 -13.45 4.75
CA THR A 109 -34.47 -13.38 6.11
C THR A 109 -34.24 -14.69 6.82
N ARG A 110 -33.77 -14.61 8.08
CA ARG A 110 -33.57 -15.78 8.91
C ARG A 110 -33.92 -15.54 10.36
N GLU A 111 -34.52 -16.56 10.97
CA GLU A 111 -34.76 -16.61 12.41
C GLU A 111 -33.64 -17.38 13.09
N LEU A 112 -32.96 -16.73 14.04
CA LEU A 112 -31.86 -17.33 14.79
C LEU A 112 -32.13 -17.29 16.29
N GLY A 113 -32.02 -18.44 16.93
CA GLY A 113 -31.92 -18.58 18.37
C GLY A 113 -30.49 -18.32 18.88
N VAL A 114 -30.33 -18.30 20.20
CA VAL A 114 -29.01 -18.16 20.84
C VAL A 114 -28.09 -19.34 20.44
N LEU A 115 -26.87 -19.01 20.04
CA LEU A 115 -25.82 -19.87 19.47
C LEU A 115 -26.08 -20.41 18.06
N GLU A 116 -27.21 -20.08 17.44
CA GLU A 116 -27.41 -20.36 16.02
C GLU A 116 -26.61 -19.37 15.17
N SER A 117 -26.14 -19.83 14.01
CA SER A 117 -25.29 -19.07 13.11
C SER A 117 -25.86 -18.97 11.69
N TRP A 118 -25.51 -17.89 11.01
CA TRP A 118 -25.85 -17.64 9.62
C TRP A 118 -24.82 -16.70 8.99
N HIS A 119 -24.18 -17.11 7.88
CA HIS A 119 -23.08 -16.34 7.27
C HIS A 119 -22.00 -15.92 8.28
N GLU A 120 -21.65 -16.83 9.19
CA GLU A 120 -20.68 -16.60 10.27
C GLU A 120 -21.14 -15.56 11.33
N LEU A 121 -22.35 -15.02 11.23
CA LEU A 121 -23.01 -14.25 12.28
C LEU A 121 -23.66 -15.20 13.30
N VAL A 122 -23.17 -15.19 14.53
CA VAL A 122 -23.63 -16.03 15.64
C VAL A 122 -24.36 -15.19 16.67
N VAL A 123 -25.62 -15.51 16.93
CA VAL A 123 -26.38 -14.81 17.99
C VAL A 123 -25.89 -15.26 19.36
N LYS A 124 -25.21 -14.39 20.12
CA LYS A 124 -24.73 -14.72 21.46
C LYS A 124 -25.76 -14.45 22.55
N PHE A 125 -26.63 -13.47 22.35
CA PHE A 125 -27.59 -13.04 23.36
C PHE A 125 -28.83 -12.41 22.74
N ILE A 126 -29.99 -12.68 23.33
CA ILE A 126 -31.28 -12.09 22.96
C ILE A 126 -31.96 -11.62 24.24
N ASP A 127 -32.31 -10.34 24.30
CA ASP A 127 -33.17 -9.76 25.33
C ASP A 127 -34.47 -9.25 24.68
N PRO A 128 -35.56 -10.04 24.74
CA PRO A 128 -36.84 -9.67 24.16
C PRO A 128 -37.52 -8.48 24.87
N LEU A 129 -37.13 -8.15 26.11
CA LEU A 129 -37.75 -7.04 26.85
C LEU A 129 -37.20 -5.69 26.41
N SER A 130 -35.88 -5.60 26.19
CA SER A 130 -35.24 -4.39 25.66
C SER A 130 -35.21 -4.34 24.13
N GLY A 131 -35.59 -5.43 23.45
CA GLY A 131 -35.52 -5.52 22.00
C GLY A 131 -34.08 -5.67 21.50
N LYS A 132 -33.15 -6.15 22.34
CA LYS A 132 -31.72 -6.17 22.06
C LYS A 132 -31.24 -7.55 21.64
N VAL A 133 -30.35 -7.61 20.65
CA VAL A 133 -29.61 -8.82 20.25
C VAL A 133 -28.12 -8.48 20.19
N VAL A 134 -27.28 -9.42 20.62
CA VAL A 134 -25.82 -9.37 20.44
C VAL A 134 -25.42 -10.48 19.50
N ILE A 135 -24.70 -10.11 18.45
CA ILE A 135 -24.27 -10.96 17.36
C ILE A 135 -22.75 -10.87 17.29
N ASP A 136 -22.06 -12.00 17.37
CA ASP A 136 -20.64 -12.05 17.03
C ASP A 136 -20.50 -12.47 15.57
N ASN A 137 -19.53 -11.90 14.88
CA ASN A 137 -19.13 -12.30 13.56
C ASN A 137 -17.87 -13.16 13.66
N ASP A 138 -18.01 -14.47 13.47
CA ASP A 138 -16.90 -15.41 13.57
C ASP A 138 -15.86 -15.21 12.44
N TYR A 139 -16.21 -14.52 11.34
CA TYR A 139 -15.30 -14.22 10.22
C TYR A 139 -14.20 -13.22 10.61
N ASN A 140 -14.61 -12.07 11.15
CA ASN A 140 -13.74 -10.94 11.43
C ASN A 140 -13.49 -10.72 12.93
N GLY A 141 -14.23 -11.41 13.80
CA GLY A 141 -14.15 -11.32 15.25
C GLY A 141 -14.88 -10.12 15.86
N GLU A 142 -15.66 -9.36 15.08
CA GLU A 142 -16.43 -8.20 15.55
C GLU A 142 -17.70 -8.63 16.29
N THR A 143 -18.18 -7.77 17.20
CA THR A 143 -19.44 -7.96 17.91
C THR A 143 -20.38 -6.80 17.64
N TYR A 144 -21.56 -7.10 17.10
CA TYR A 144 -22.62 -6.14 16.88
C TYR A 144 -23.66 -6.22 18.00
N THR A 145 -24.09 -5.05 18.46
CA THR A 145 -25.26 -4.91 19.34
C THR A 145 -26.34 -4.19 18.57
N LEU A 146 -27.47 -4.86 18.35
CA LEU A 146 -28.61 -4.33 17.60
C LEU A 146 -29.85 -4.27 18.49
N TYR A 147 -30.64 -3.22 18.29
CA TYR A 147 -32.01 -3.12 18.80
C TYR A 147 -33.01 -3.35 17.67
N VAL A 148 -34.24 -3.76 17.99
CA VAL A 148 -35.29 -3.97 16.99
C VAL A 148 -35.52 -2.69 16.19
N GLY A 149 -35.37 -2.80 14.86
CA GLY A 149 -35.42 -1.70 13.90
C GLY A 149 -34.05 -1.08 13.57
N ASP A 150 -32.96 -1.52 14.21
CA ASP A 150 -31.61 -1.10 13.85
C ASP A 150 -31.15 -1.78 12.55
N GLU A 151 -30.42 -1.00 11.75
CA GLU A 151 -29.73 -1.43 10.54
C GLU A 151 -28.25 -1.04 10.66
N ILE A 152 -27.35 -1.95 10.28
CA ILE A 152 -25.92 -1.69 10.22
C ILE A 152 -25.32 -2.14 8.89
N ASP A 153 -24.38 -1.35 8.35
CA ASP A 153 -23.61 -1.72 7.15
C ASP A 153 -22.47 -2.66 7.55
N ILE A 154 -22.56 -3.92 7.12
CA ILE A 154 -21.56 -4.98 7.33
C ILE A 154 -20.91 -5.39 6.00
N SER A 155 -20.85 -4.47 5.02
CA SER A 155 -20.26 -4.74 3.71
C SER A 155 -18.78 -5.11 3.84
N GLY A 156 -18.38 -6.21 3.18
CA GLY A 156 -17.02 -6.76 3.27
C GLY A 156 -16.72 -7.51 4.58
N GLU A 157 -17.71 -7.66 5.47
CA GLU A 157 -17.57 -8.35 6.75
C GLU A 157 -18.15 -9.77 6.73
N LEU A 158 -18.63 -10.23 5.57
CA LEU A 158 -19.03 -11.62 5.34
C LEU A 158 -18.10 -12.26 4.30
N ALA A 159 -17.79 -13.54 4.47
CA ALA A 159 -16.88 -14.28 3.59
C ALA A 159 -17.38 -14.38 2.13
N ASP A 160 -18.68 -14.34 1.91
CA ASP A 160 -19.34 -14.55 0.62
C ASP A 160 -19.87 -13.26 -0.04
N ALA A 161 -19.92 -12.13 0.68
CA ALA A 161 -20.54 -10.87 0.24
C ALA A 161 -19.54 -9.73 -0.07
N TRP A 162 -18.32 -10.06 -0.50
CA TRP A 162 -17.22 -9.08 -0.64
C TRP A 162 -17.33 -8.10 -1.81
N ARG A 163 -18.38 -8.18 -2.65
CA ARG A 163 -18.61 -7.32 -3.83
C ARG A 163 -19.92 -6.56 -3.81
N GLU A 164 -20.64 -6.62 -2.70
CA GLU A 164 -21.98 -6.06 -2.58
C GLU A 164 -22.10 -5.24 -1.31
N LYS A 165 -23.03 -4.29 -1.32
CA LYS A 165 -23.39 -3.58 -0.10
C LYS A 165 -24.29 -4.49 0.72
N THR A 166 -23.85 -4.85 1.91
CA THR A 166 -24.58 -5.74 2.81
C THR A 166 -25.04 -4.97 4.04
N ILE A 167 -26.35 -4.94 4.27
CA ILE A 167 -26.95 -4.32 5.47
C ILE A 167 -27.57 -5.43 6.31
N LEU A 168 -27.21 -5.48 7.59
CA LEU A 168 -27.83 -6.33 8.59
C LEU A 168 -28.88 -5.54 9.38
N GLU A 169 -30.12 -5.99 9.32
CA GLU A 169 -31.25 -5.44 10.06
C GLU A 169 -31.70 -6.44 11.13
N LEU A 170 -31.98 -5.95 12.35
CA LEU A 170 -32.77 -6.69 13.33
C LEU A 170 -34.24 -6.27 13.22
N ARG A 171 -35.05 -7.06 12.51
CA ARG A 171 -36.44 -6.71 12.24
C ARG A 171 -37.37 -6.89 13.43
N SER A 172 -37.22 -7.99 14.17
CA SER A 172 -38.04 -8.29 15.35
C SER A 172 -37.43 -9.39 16.20
N ILE A 173 -37.96 -9.58 17.40
CA ILE A 173 -37.64 -10.74 18.26
C ILE A 173 -38.94 -11.51 18.50
N GLU A 174 -39.01 -12.74 17.98
CA GLU A 174 -40.14 -13.63 18.23
C GLU A 174 -39.92 -14.41 19.52
N THR A 175 -40.91 -14.41 20.40
CA THR A 175 -40.83 -15.14 21.68
C THR A 175 -41.88 -16.24 21.71
N SER A 176 -41.44 -17.47 21.93
CA SER A 176 -42.28 -18.66 21.98
C SER A 176 -42.02 -19.49 23.25
N LEU A 177 -42.76 -20.59 23.43
CA LEU A 177 -42.53 -21.56 24.51
C LEU A 177 -41.13 -22.20 24.47
N PHE A 178 -40.44 -22.15 23.33
CA PHE A 178 -39.12 -22.77 23.13
C PHE A 178 -37.97 -21.76 23.22
N GLY A 179 -38.26 -20.51 23.59
CA GLY A 179 -37.29 -19.43 23.70
C GLY A 179 -37.57 -18.29 22.70
N SER A 180 -36.68 -17.30 22.73
CA SER A 180 -36.71 -16.15 21.83
C SER A 180 -35.78 -16.35 20.65
N LYS A 181 -36.21 -15.88 19.47
CA LYS A 181 -35.44 -15.88 18.23
C LYS A 181 -35.36 -14.47 17.66
N ALA A 182 -34.19 -14.08 17.18
CA ALA A 182 -33.98 -12.85 16.44
C ALA A 182 -34.37 -13.08 14.97
N VAL A 183 -35.21 -12.21 14.42
CA VAL A 183 -35.53 -12.17 12.99
C VAL A 183 -34.56 -11.19 12.35
N LEU A 184 -33.52 -11.72 11.70
CA LEU A 184 -32.50 -10.93 11.02
C LEU A 184 -32.80 -10.88 9.53
N ILE A 185 -32.54 -9.73 8.92
CA ILE A 185 -32.56 -9.55 7.48
C ILE A 185 -31.17 -9.12 7.03
N LEU A 186 -30.63 -9.83 6.03
CA LEU A 186 -29.46 -9.38 5.29
C LEU A 186 -29.93 -8.87 3.94
N GLN A 187 -29.78 -7.57 3.71
CA GLN A 187 -30.06 -6.94 2.43
C GLN A 187 -28.79 -6.97 1.60
N HIS A 188 -28.78 -7.82 0.57
CA HIS A 188 -27.68 -7.91 -0.39
C HIS A 188 -27.99 -6.98 -1.56
N ILE A 189 -27.39 -5.80 -1.53
CA ILE A 189 -27.61 -4.75 -2.53
C ILE A 189 -26.49 -4.83 -3.55
N THR A 190 -26.82 -5.15 -4.79
CA THR A 190 -25.87 -5.29 -5.91
C THR A 190 -26.12 -4.22 -6.97
N ALA A 191 -25.07 -3.61 -7.53
CA ALA A 191 -25.22 -2.71 -8.66
C ALA A 191 -25.49 -3.48 -9.95
N VAL A 192 -26.60 -3.16 -10.62
CA VAL A 192 -27.01 -3.78 -11.90
C VAL A 192 -26.64 -2.92 -13.10
N SER A 193 -26.63 -1.60 -12.94
CA SER A 193 -26.20 -0.68 -13.99
C SER A 193 -25.76 0.67 -13.45
N GLY A 194 -25.04 1.44 -14.26
CA GLY A 194 -24.66 2.81 -13.93
C GLY A 194 -24.16 3.56 -15.15
N THR A 195 -24.15 4.88 -15.05
CA THR A 195 -23.57 5.78 -16.05
C THR A 195 -22.13 6.10 -15.67
N VAL A 196 -21.17 5.82 -16.54
CA VAL A 196 -19.80 6.29 -16.37
C VAL A 196 -19.58 7.56 -17.17
N GLU A 197 -19.08 8.60 -16.50
CA GLU A 197 -18.73 9.89 -17.08
C GLU A 197 -17.23 10.10 -16.96
N ILE A 198 -16.61 10.50 -18.06
CA ILE A 198 -15.16 10.66 -18.14
C ILE A 198 -14.85 12.12 -18.46
N TYR A 199 -13.98 12.72 -17.66
CA TYR A 199 -13.53 14.09 -17.84
C TYR A 199 -12.01 14.11 -18.00
N PRO A 200 -11.43 15.10 -18.70
CA PRO A 200 -9.99 15.28 -18.72
C PRO A 200 -9.53 15.72 -17.33
N TYR A 201 -8.47 15.10 -16.82
CA TYR A 201 -7.86 15.51 -15.56
C TYR A 201 -6.91 16.70 -15.80
N GLN A 202 -7.01 17.75 -14.99
CA GLN A 202 -6.07 18.87 -14.97
C GLN A 202 -5.63 19.10 -13.53
N GLU A 203 -4.32 19.02 -13.28
CA GLU A 203 -3.77 19.34 -11.96
C GLU A 203 -4.03 20.80 -11.60
N GLN A 204 -4.74 21.04 -10.50
CA GLN A 204 -4.77 22.34 -9.86
C GLN A 204 -3.59 22.47 -8.90
N THR A 205 -2.61 23.29 -9.27
CA THR A 205 -1.50 23.69 -8.40
C THR A 205 -1.97 24.69 -7.34
N SER A 206 -1.76 24.39 -6.06
CA SER A 206 -1.84 25.38 -4.97
C SER A 206 -0.62 25.28 -4.04
N GLU A 207 0.06 26.41 -3.85
CA GLU A 207 1.26 26.61 -3.01
C GLU A 207 0.97 26.51 -1.49
N PRO A 208 1.96 26.17 -0.65
CA PRO A 208 1.79 26.08 0.80
C PRO A 208 2.10 27.39 1.53
N ASN A 209 1.22 27.79 2.44
CA ASN A 209 1.51 28.78 3.49
C ASN A 209 2.14 28.10 4.71
N SER A 210 3.28 28.62 5.17
CA SER A 210 3.90 28.27 6.47
C SER A 210 3.20 28.99 7.63
N PRO A 211 3.22 28.42 8.86
CA PRO A 211 3.28 29.24 10.07
C PRO A 211 4.37 28.86 11.07
N ASN A 212 4.68 29.86 11.90
CA ASN A 212 5.79 30.04 12.85
C ASN A 212 5.79 29.15 14.11
N GLU A 213 6.97 29.19 14.75
CA GLU A 213 7.42 28.65 16.05
C GLU A 213 6.43 28.64 17.22
N ASN A 214 6.58 27.62 18.08
CA ASN A 214 6.51 27.80 19.54
C ASN A 214 7.40 26.76 20.26
N GLN A 215 8.26 27.24 21.16
CA GLN A 215 9.00 26.43 22.13
C GLN A 215 8.11 26.08 23.33
N THR A 216 8.26 24.89 23.91
CA THR A 216 8.14 24.64 25.36
C THR A 216 8.73 23.28 25.75
N ASN A 217 9.10 23.19 27.02
CA ASN A 217 10.03 22.26 27.65
C ASN A 217 9.63 20.78 27.68
N GLU A 218 10.68 19.95 27.74
CA GLU A 218 10.78 18.50 28.01
C GLU A 218 9.49 17.67 28.13
N THR A 219 9.38 16.66 27.27
CA THR A 219 8.59 15.46 27.53
C THR A 219 9.47 14.24 27.23
N THR A 220 9.43 13.27 28.15
CA THR A 220 9.88 11.89 27.94
C THR A 220 9.65 11.47 26.49
N PRO A 221 10.62 10.83 25.80
CA PRO A 221 10.49 10.53 24.38
C PRO A 221 9.16 9.81 24.14
N GLN A 222 8.24 10.48 23.44
CA GLN A 222 6.98 9.86 23.06
C GLN A 222 7.34 8.67 22.16
N LYS A 223 6.77 7.49 22.47
CA LYS A 223 6.94 6.31 21.62
C LYS A 223 6.62 6.72 20.18
N PRO A 224 7.46 6.36 19.19
CA PRO A 224 7.15 6.66 17.79
C PRO A 224 5.83 5.98 17.43
N LEU A 225 4.79 6.78 17.20
CA LEU A 225 3.50 6.29 16.72
C LEU A 225 3.59 6.23 15.19
N ILE A 226 4.05 5.10 14.66
CA ILE A 226 3.97 4.82 13.23
C ILE A 226 2.54 4.39 12.95
N ASP A 227 1.79 5.20 12.21
CA ASP A 227 0.46 4.85 11.74
C ASP A 227 0.59 3.94 10.51
N PRO A 228 0.34 2.62 10.61
CA PRO A 228 0.53 1.70 9.50
C PRO A 228 -0.44 1.99 8.34
N ALA A 229 -1.53 2.72 8.58
CA ALA A 229 -2.48 3.10 7.54
C ALA A 229 -2.00 4.28 6.68
N LYS A 230 -0.96 5.00 7.10
CA LYS A 230 -0.43 6.18 6.40
C LYS A 230 0.97 6.00 5.82
N VAL A 231 1.66 4.92 6.22
CA VAL A 231 3.06 4.71 5.90
C VAL A 231 3.24 3.30 5.37
N PRO A 232 3.69 3.13 4.11
CA PRO A 232 3.96 1.81 3.59
C PRO A 232 5.13 1.16 4.31
N ALA A 233 5.06 -0.16 4.42
CA ALA A 233 6.13 -0.95 5.03
C ALA A 233 7.39 -0.87 4.16
N VAL A 234 7.21 -1.00 2.85
CA VAL A 234 8.29 -0.94 1.88
C VAL A 234 7.95 0.08 0.82
N MET A 235 8.94 0.89 0.42
CA MET A 235 8.85 1.75 -0.76
C MET A 235 9.77 1.26 -1.86
N ILE A 236 9.27 1.15 -3.09
CA ILE A 236 10.04 0.85 -4.29
C ILE A 236 10.22 2.14 -5.09
N VAL A 237 11.43 2.68 -5.12
CA VAL A 237 11.78 3.89 -5.86
C VAL A 237 12.38 3.51 -7.20
N VAL A 238 11.74 3.98 -8.27
CA VAL A 238 12.22 3.83 -9.65
C VAL A 238 12.50 5.22 -10.21
N GLY A 239 13.49 5.36 -11.08
CA GLY A 239 13.77 6.66 -11.67
C GLY A 239 12.65 7.17 -12.59
N GLU A 240 12.33 8.46 -12.53
CA GLU A 240 11.35 9.11 -13.40
C GLU A 240 11.68 8.91 -14.90
N HIS A 241 12.97 8.83 -15.22
CA HIS A 241 13.48 8.61 -16.57
C HIS A 241 14.10 7.22 -16.74
N ALA A 242 13.76 6.27 -15.87
CA ALA A 242 14.24 4.91 -15.94
C ALA A 242 13.82 4.25 -17.26
N ALA A 243 14.70 3.42 -17.82
CA ALA A 243 14.32 2.65 -19.01
C ALA A 243 13.20 1.67 -18.63
N GLY A 244 12.34 1.28 -19.58
CA GLY A 244 11.26 0.31 -19.32
C GLY A 244 11.76 -1.02 -18.72
N ALA A 245 13.03 -1.38 -18.99
CA ALA A 245 13.71 -2.48 -18.34
C ALA A 245 13.84 -2.29 -16.81
N ASP A 246 14.30 -1.12 -16.36
CA ASP A 246 14.47 -0.80 -14.94
C ASP A 246 13.10 -0.64 -14.23
N VAL A 247 12.07 -0.13 -14.93
CA VAL A 247 10.68 -0.09 -14.43
C VAL A 247 10.13 -1.50 -14.21
N ALA A 248 10.29 -2.39 -15.18
CA ALA A 248 9.86 -3.78 -15.05
C ALA A 248 10.65 -4.54 -13.97
N ALA A 249 11.94 -4.21 -13.80
CA ALA A 249 12.76 -4.73 -12.70
C ALA A 249 12.24 -4.23 -11.33
N GLY A 250 11.84 -2.96 -11.24
CA GLY A 250 11.17 -2.37 -10.07
C GLY A 250 9.88 -3.10 -9.71
N ALA A 251 9.00 -3.32 -10.70
CA ALA A 251 7.76 -4.07 -10.50
C ALA A 251 8.00 -5.51 -10.02
N LYS A 252 9.01 -6.21 -10.57
CA LYS A 252 9.38 -7.57 -10.11
C LYS A 252 9.78 -7.58 -8.63
N VAL A 253 10.58 -6.60 -8.19
CA VAL A 253 10.97 -6.45 -6.78
C VAL A 253 9.74 -6.13 -5.93
N GLY A 254 8.89 -5.19 -6.34
CA GLY A 254 7.66 -4.84 -5.64
C GLY A 254 6.73 -6.03 -5.44
N ILE A 255 6.47 -6.81 -6.49
CA ILE A 255 5.65 -8.04 -6.42
C ILE A 255 6.27 -9.06 -5.46
N ALA A 256 7.59 -9.27 -5.52
CA ALA A 256 8.27 -10.22 -4.66
C ALA A 256 8.15 -9.84 -3.18
N VAL A 257 8.33 -8.55 -2.89
CA VAL A 257 8.22 -8.01 -1.53
C VAL A 257 6.77 -8.05 -1.05
N GLN A 258 5.80 -7.64 -1.86
CA GLN A 258 4.39 -7.68 -1.47
C GLN A 258 3.95 -9.11 -1.17
N LYS A 259 4.32 -10.08 -2.02
CA LYS A 259 4.09 -11.50 -1.73
C LYS A 259 4.75 -11.93 -0.43
N TRP A 260 5.98 -11.47 -0.17
CA TRP A 260 6.64 -11.76 1.10
C TRP A 260 5.83 -11.22 2.30
N ILE A 261 5.32 -10.00 2.20
CA ILE A 261 4.46 -9.36 3.21
C ILE A 261 3.15 -10.14 3.39
N ASP A 262 2.46 -10.49 2.30
CA ASP A 262 1.14 -11.17 2.35
C ASP A 262 1.22 -12.49 3.12
N ILE A 263 2.30 -13.24 2.97
CA ILE A 263 2.51 -14.50 3.70
C ILE A 263 2.65 -14.26 5.20
N ILE A 264 3.37 -13.21 5.57
CA ILE A 264 3.54 -12.85 6.97
C ILE A 264 2.19 -12.45 7.57
N LYS A 265 1.32 -11.80 6.78
CA LYS A 265 -0.05 -11.49 7.17
C LYS A 265 -0.90 -12.75 7.32
N GLU A 266 -0.86 -13.65 6.34
CA GLU A 266 -1.74 -14.83 6.25
C GLU A 266 -1.35 -15.98 7.19
N LYS A 267 -0.05 -16.25 7.35
CA LYS A 267 0.45 -17.46 8.04
C LYS A 267 0.83 -17.22 9.51
N GLY A 268 0.09 -16.36 10.21
CA GLY A 268 0.38 -15.90 11.58
C GLY A 268 1.06 -16.94 12.49
N ALA A 269 2.09 -16.51 13.22
CA ALA A 269 2.86 -17.21 14.27
C ALA A 269 3.55 -18.56 13.96
N GLU A 270 3.12 -19.33 12.95
CA GLU A 270 3.71 -20.65 12.62
C GLU A 270 4.80 -20.59 11.55
N PHE A 271 4.96 -19.43 10.88
CA PHE A 271 6.02 -19.25 9.91
C PHE A 271 7.37 -19.02 10.60
N ALA A 272 8.08 -20.12 10.88
CA ALA A 272 9.49 -20.07 11.23
C ALA A 272 10.28 -19.60 10.00
N ILE A 273 10.51 -18.29 9.88
CA ILE A 273 11.42 -17.77 8.85
C ILE A 273 12.80 -18.41 9.11
N PRO A 274 13.31 -19.26 8.21
CA PRO A 274 14.57 -19.95 8.44
C PRO A 274 15.70 -18.93 8.61
N GLY A 275 16.44 -19.02 9.71
CA GLY A 275 17.51 -18.08 10.05
C GLY A 275 17.12 -16.98 11.06
N LEU A 276 15.86 -16.92 11.51
CA LEU A 276 15.40 -15.92 12.49
C LEU A 276 15.25 -16.45 13.93
N GLY A 277 15.36 -17.76 14.19
CA GLY A 277 15.44 -18.32 15.55
C GLY A 277 14.46 -17.70 16.56
N HIS A 278 14.97 -17.14 17.67
CA HIS A 278 14.18 -16.47 18.72
C HIS A 278 13.38 -15.22 18.26
N LEU A 279 13.71 -14.63 17.10
CA LEU A 279 12.93 -13.52 16.51
C LEU A 279 11.59 -13.97 15.96
N GLY A 280 11.44 -15.23 15.55
CA GLY A 280 10.16 -15.75 15.04
C GLY A 280 9.01 -15.57 16.03
N GLY A 281 9.28 -15.77 17.34
CA GLY A 281 8.30 -15.56 18.40
C GLY A 281 8.02 -14.09 18.73
N LEU A 282 8.97 -13.18 18.52
CA LEU A 282 8.77 -11.74 18.70
C LEU A 282 8.05 -11.12 17.51
N ILE A 283 8.41 -11.52 16.30
CA ILE A 283 7.69 -11.17 15.07
C ILE A 283 6.25 -11.68 15.18
N ALA A 284 6.03 -12.92 15.60
CA ALA A 284 4.69 -13.45 15.83
C ALA A 284 3.83 -12.59 16.80
N LYS A 285 4.43 -12.05 17.87
CA LYS A 285 3.75 -11.14 18.81
C LYS A 285 3.51 -9.74 18.26
N ALA A 286 4.41 -9.24 17.40
CA ALA A 286 4.22 -7.96 16.71
C ALA A 286 3.14 -8.06 15.61
N VAL A 287 2.91 -9.26 15.06
CA VAL A 287 2.02 -9.52 13.94
C VAL A 287 0.53 -9.55 14.30
N THR A 288 0.17 -9.67 15.58
CA THR A 288 -1.22 -9.94 16.00
C THR A 288 -2.18 -8.74 16.09
N ALA A 289 -1.82 -7.51 15.69
CA ALA A 289 -2.79 -6.39 15.72
C ALA A 289 -2.61 -5.29 14.63
N PRO A 290 -1.39 -4.95 14.15
CA PRO A 290 -1.21 -3.84 13.18
C PRO A 290 -0.90 -4.30 11.74
N VAL A 291 -0.79 -5.61 11.48
CA VAL A 291 -0.19 -6.15 10.25
C VAL A 291 -1.15 -6.23 9.05
N GLN A 292 -2.46 -6.11 9.25
CA GLN A 292 -3.44 -6.11 8.16
C GLN A 292 -3.17 -5.00 7.13
N ASN A 293 -2.56 -3.88 7.54
CA ASN A 293 -2.32 -2.70 6.70
C ASN A 293 -0.90 -2.59 6.11
N LEU A 294 -0.03 -3.60 6.25
CA LEU A 294 1.30 -3.52 5.64
C LEU A 294 1.24 -3.61 4.11
N ASN A 295 1.87 -2.71 3.39
CA ASN A 295 2.00 -2.78 1.94
C ASN A 295 3.42 -2.42 1.48
N ALA A 296 3.76 -2.93 0.32
CA ALA A 296 4.79 -2.38 -0.53
C ALA A 296 4.12 -1.40 -1.48
N ASP A 297 4.65 -0.18 -1.55
CA ASP A 297 4.22 0.85 -2.48
C ASP A 297 5.37 1.22 -3.41
N ALA A 298 5.07 1.92 -4.50
CA ALA A 298 6.08 2.37 -5.47
C ALA A 298 5.94 3.86 -5.76
N MET A 299 7.08 4.52 -5.96
CA MET A 299 7.13 5.95 -6.29
C MET A 299 8.26 6.25 -7.25
N LEU A 300 8.14 7.35 -7.97
CA LEU A 300 9.24 7.88 -8.76
C LEU A 300 10.27 8.58 -7.86
N ASP A 301 11.54 8.55 -8.25
CA ASP A 301 12.61 9.22 -7.51
C ASP A 301 12.38 10.74 -7.34
N SER A 302 11.71 11.39 -8.30
CA SER A 302 11.33 12.80 -8.22
C SER A 302 10.21 13.10 -7.22
N GLU A 303 9.44 12.09 -6.81
CA GLU A 303 8.40 12.21 -5.80
C GLU A 303 8.94 12.06 -4.37
N VAL A 304 10.20 11.62 -4.23
CA VAL A 304 10.85 11.39 -2.93
C VAL A 304 11.24 12.72 -2.28
N LYS A 305 10.35 13.27 -1.44
CA LYS A 305 10.59 14.54 -0.72
C LYS A 305 11.31 14.38 0.63
N ASP A 306 10.96 13.35 1.42
CA ASP A 306 11.60 13.06 2.72
C ASP A 306 11.91 11.56 2.86
N PRO A 307 13.06 11.11 2.34
CA PRO A 307 13.40 9.68 2.29
C PRO A 307 13.59 9.04 3.67
N ASP A 308 13.79 9.83 4.74
CA ASP A 308 13.88 9.28 6.10
C ASP A 308 12.50 8.96 6.69
N ARG A 309 11.41 9.38 6.02
CA ARG A 309 10.02 9.27 6.48
C ARG A 309 9.05 8.51 5.56
N ILE A 310 9.47 8.15 4.35
CA ILE A 310 8.60 7.48 3.36
C ILE A 310 8.23 6.04 3.74
N ALA A 311 9.20 5.24 4.19
CA ALA A 311 9.03 3.84 4.56
C ALA A 311 10.22 3.35 5.39
N PRO A 312 10.05 2.31 6.23
CA PRO A 312 11.15 1.66 6.92
C PRO A 312 12.23 1.06 6.01
N ILE A 313 11.85 0.42 4.91
CA ILE A 313 12.78 -0.10 3.91
C ILE A 313 12.47 0.53 2.57
N VAL A 314 13.51 1.05 1.92
CA VAL A 314 13.38 1.69 0.61
C VAL A 314 14.23 0.92 -0.40
N TYR A 315 13.62 0.25 -1.36
CA TYR A 315 14.34 -0.32 -2.50
C TYR A 315 14.49 0.74 -3.56
N THR A 316 15.71 0.93 -4.07
CA THR A 316 15.95 1.79 -5.21
C THR A 316 16.46 0.93 -6.36
N VAL A 317 15.72 0.95 -7.47
CA VAL A 317 15.99 0.07 -8.61
C VAL A 317 16.56 0.88 -9.77
N GLY A 318 17.66 0.37 -10.33
CA GLY A 318 18.42 1.05 -11.38
C GLY A 318 19.66 1.77 -10.83
N GLY A 319 20.69 1.83 -11.67
CA GLY A 319 21.97 2.49 -11.32
C GLY A 319 21.87 4.02 -11.23
N PRO A 320 22.94 4.70 -10.80
CA PRO A 320 22.96 6.15 -10.54
C PRO A 320 22.72 7.05 -11.77
N VAL A 321 22.64 6.49 -12.97
CA VAL A 321 22.26 7.23 -14.18
C VAL A 321 20.76 7.17 -14.45
N ALA A 322 20.14 6.06 -14.08
CA ALA A 322 18.74 5.78 -14.36
C ALA A 322 17.83 6.19 -13.20
N ASN A 323 18.40 6.43 -12.01
CA ASN A 323 17.68 6.72 -10.78
C ASN A 323 18.51 7.69 -9.93
N GLU A 324 18.02 8.93 -9.81
CA GLU A 324 18.65 10.00 -9.03
C GLU A 324 18.61 9.72 -7.53
N TYR A 325 17.60 9.00 -7.04
CA TYR A 325 17.58 8.55 -5.65
C TYR A 325 18.69 7.54 -5.36
N THR A 326 18.94 6.59 -6.28
CA THR A 326 20.12 5.69 -6.20
C THR A 326 21.41 6.51 -6.12
N LYS A 327 21.57 7.51 -6.98
CA LYS A 327 22.75 8.38 -6.98
C LYS A 327 22.92 9.14 -5.67
N LEU A 328 21.85 9.76 -5.17
CA LEU A 328 21.84 10.46 -3.88
C LEU A 328 22.28 9.56 -2.73
N ILE A 329 21.73 8.34 -2.64
CA ILE A 329 22.09 7.38 -1.59
C ILE A 329 23.57 6.99 -1.71
N LEU A 330 24.06 6.71 -2.93
CA LEU A 330 25.44 6.29 -3.13
C LEU A 330 26.44 7.40 -2.78
N GLU A 331 26.13 8.64 -3.14
CA GLU A 331 26.94 9.82 -2.84
C GLU A 331 26.95 10.13 -1.34
N LYS A 332 25.78 10.16 -0.70
CA LYS A 332 25.64 10.40 0.76
C LYS A 332 26.42 9.39 1.60
N ASN A 333 26.60 8.17 1.11
CA ASN A 333 27.22 7.07 1.84
C ASN A 333 28.62 6.71 1.35
N ALA A 334 29.22 7.51 0.45
CA ALA A 334 30.43 7.18 -0.30
C ALA A 334 31.62 6.69 0.55
N ASP A 335 31.72 7.13 1.82
CA ASP A 335 32.83 6.80 2.73
C ASP A 335 32.65 5.45 3.43
N ARG A 336 31.45 4.89 3.46
CA ARG A 336 31.13 3.60 4.10
C ARG A 336 30.72 2.50 3.14
N LEU A 337 30.56 2.80 1.84
CA LEU A 337 30.22 1.76 0.86
C LEU A 337 31.40 0.80 0.62
N PRO A 338 31.16 -0.53 0.61
CA PRO A 338 32.17 -1.53 0.26
C PRO A 338 32.53 -1.51 -1.24
N VAL A 339 31.65 -0.94 -2.06
CA VAL A 339 31.77 -0.86 -3.51
C VAL A 339 31.26 0.49 -4.04
N LYS A 340 31.73 0.88 -5.22
CA LYS A 340 31.30 2.10 -5.91
C LYS A 340 31.01 1.82 -7.38
N PHE A 341 30.01 2.52 -7.92
CA PHE A 341 29.82 2.64 -9.36
C PHE A 341 30.81 3.66 -9.90
N ILE A 342 31.59 3.26 -10.90
CA ILE A 342 32.55 4.15 -11.57
C ILE A 342 32.35 4.08 -13.08
N LYS A 343 32.49 5.23 -13.75
CA LYS A 343 32.45 5.31 -15.21
C LYS A 343 33.86 5.57 -15.73
N GLU A 344 34.42 4.61 -16.45
CA GLU A 344 35.73 4.73 -17.09
C GLU A 344 35.57 4.49 -18.60
N ASN A 345 36.09 5.40 -19.43
CA ASN A 345 36.00 5.31 -20.89
C ASN A 345 34.58 5.06 -21.42
N GLY A 346 33.58 5.71 -20.81
CA GLY A 346 32.17 5.59 -21.19
C GLY A 346 31.47 4.32 -20.68
N LYS A 347 32.18 3.38 -20.05
CA LYS A 347 31.62 2.13 -19.50
C LYS A 347 31.48 2.18 -17.99
N TRP A 348 30.41 1.59 -17.48
CA TRP A 348 30.17 1.46 -16.05
C TRP A 348 30.82 0.21 -15.48
N TYR A 349 31.33 0.35 -14.26
CA TYR A 349 31.95 -0.71 -13.50
C TYR A 349 31.50 -0.63 -12.05
N ILE A 350 31.42 -1.79 -11.41
CA ILE A 350 31.38 -1.87 -9.94
C ILE A 350 32.81 -2.14 -9.49
N LYS A 351 33.32 -1.36 -8.53
CA LYS A 351 34.67 -1.51 -8.00
C LYS A 351 34.63 -1.59 -6.48
N ASP A 352 35.30 -2.58 -5.89
CA ASP A 352 35.47 -2.67 -4.45
C ASP A 352 36.69 -1.88 -3.95
N ARG A 353 36.79 -1.73 -2.62
CA ARG A 353 37.92 -1.06 -1.96
C ARG A 353 39.27 -1.74 -2.20
N LYS A 354 39.28 -3.03 -2.52
CA LYS A 354 40.48 -3.84 -2.78
C LYS A 354 40.94 -3.74 -4.24
N GLY A 355 40.19 -3.04 -5.08
CA GLY A 355 40.49 -2.85 -6.50
C GLY A 355 39.90 -3.93 -7.41
N ASN A 356 39.13 -4.89 -6.89
CA ASN A 356 38.38 -5.82 -7.73
C ASN A 356 37.33 -5.05 -8.52
N LYS A 357 37.14 -5.43 -9.78
CA LYS A 357 36.33 -4.70 -10.75
C LYS A 357 35.42 -5.68 -11.49
N TRP A 358 34.15 -5.32 -11.61
CA TRP A 358 33.15 -6.06 -12.36
C TRP A 358 32.57 -5.18 -13.46
N ASP A 359 32.44 -5.72 -14.66
CA ASP A 359 32.02 -5.01 -15.88
C ASP A 359 31.06 -5.87 -16.69
N ASN A 360 30.13 -5.24 -17.44
CA ASN A 360 29.16 -5.86 -18.34
C ASN A 360 28.36 -7.05 -17.76
N GLY A 361 27.06 -6.84 -17.53
CA GLY A 361 26.15 -7.88 -17.07
C GLY A 361 26.28 -8.23 -15.60
N TYR A 362 26.99 -7.43 -14.79
CA TYR A 362 27.04 -7.62 -13.35
C TYR A 362 26.04 -6.72 -12.63
N GLY A 363 25.30 -7.34 -11.73
CA GLY A 363 24.36 -6.71 -10.81
C GLY A 363 24.94 -6.55 -9.41
N ILE A 364 24.27 -5.73 -8.62
CA ILE A 364 24.50 -5.56 -7.19
C ILE A 364 23.18 -5.49 -6.45
N ILE A 365 23.15 -6.15 -5.30
CA ILE A 365 22.16 -5.91 -4.25
C ILE A 365 22.94 -5.33 -3.05
N LEU A 366 22.69 -4.07 -2.71
CA LEU A 366 23.45 -3.34 -1.70
C LEU A 366 22.53 -2.82 -0.60
N ILE A 367 22.73 -3.29 0.63
CA ILE A 367 22.03 -2.78 1.82
C ILE A 367 22.86 -1.67 2.44
N ILE A 368 22.20 -0.57 2.71
CA ILE A 368 22.76 0.59 3.38
C ILE A 368 21.88 0.90 4.59
N PRO A 369 22.25 0.42 5.79
CA PRO A 369 21.56 0.79 7.02
C PRO A 369 21.49 2.31 7.21
N ALA A 370 20.36 2.84 7.65
CA ALA A 370 20.17 4.27 7.91
C ALA A 370 20.97 4.78 9.13
N SER A 371 21.50 3.85 9.93
CA SER A 371 22.31 4.09 11.12
C SER A 371 23.52 3.15 11.15
N GLU A 372 24.57 3.54 11.85
CA GLU A 372 25.77 2.70 12.06
C GLU A 372 25.60 1.73 13.22
N ASN A 373 24.72 2.04 14.17
CA ASN A 373 24.50 1.23 15.35
C ASN A 373 23.04 1.31 15.86
N PRO A 374 22.61 0.37 16.73
CA PRO A 374 21.25 0.36 17.27
C PRO A 374 20.88 1.63 18.05
N ALA A 375 21.82 2.24 18.78
CA ALA A 375 21.54 3.44 19.58
C ALA A 375 21.22 4.66 18.69
N GLU A 376 21.97 4.84 17.60
CA GLU A 376 21.68 5.87 16.60
C GLU A 376 20.32 5.63 15.92
N LEU A 377 20.00 4.38 15.59
CA LEU A 377 18.68 4.03 15.03
C LEU A 377 17.54 4.37 15.99
N GLN A 378 17.71 4.07 17.28
CA GLN A 378 16.73 4.42 18.31
C GLN A 378 16.51 5.93 18.39
N ILE A 379 17.58 6.73 18.37
CA ILE A 379 17.50 8.20 18.36
C ILE A 379 16.77 8.71 17.12
N ARG A 380 17.09 8.16 15.93
CA ARG A 380 16.43 8.54 14.67
C ARG A 380 14.93 8.31 14.74
N LEU A 381 14.51 7.15 15.25
CA LEU A 381 13.10 6.79 15.39
C LEU A 381 12.37 7.65 16.42
N MET A 382 13.00 7.97 17.55
CA MET A 382 12.45 8.94 18.51
C MET A 382 12.25 10.33 17.89
N ASN A 383 13.02 10.68 16.86
CA ASN A 383 12.88 11.92 16.09
C ASN A 383 11.90 11.80 14.90
N GLY A 384 11.14 10.70 14.82
CA GLY A 384 10.17 10.44 13.76
C GLY A 384 10.80 10.10 12.41
N LYS A 385 12.07 9.65 12.37
CA LYS A 385 12.69 9.10 11.17
C LYS A 385 12.53 7.57 11.19
N ILE A 386 11.67 7.06 10.32
CA ILE A 386 11.26 5.65 10.33
C ILE A 386 12.15 4.75 9.48
N LYS A 387 12.94 5.33 8.56
CA LYS A 387 13.80 4.55 7.66
C LYS A 387 14.89 3.81 8.43
N MET A 388 14.98 2.50 8.20
CA MET A 388 16.00 1.60 8.72
C MET A 388 17.09 1.26 7.71
N ALA A 389 16.74 1.13 6.42
CA ALA A 389 17.72 0.85 5.37
C ALA A 389 17.25 1.26 3.98
N ASP A 390 18.23 1.62 3.15
CA ASP A 390 18.09 1.69 1.70
C ASP A 390 18.66 0.40 1.09
N VAL A 391 17.95 -0.19 0.12
CA VAL A 391 18.41 -1.36 -0.63
C VAL A 391 18.54 -1.00 -2.09
N VAL A 392 19.77 -0.88 -2.58
CA VAL A 392 20.06 -0.59 -3.99
C VAL A 392 20.08 -1.89 -4.78
N VAL A 393 19.25 -1.98 -5.82
CA VAL A 393 19.25 -3.09 -6.78
C VAL A 393 19.57 -2.52 -8.15
N ALA A 394 20.80 -2.71 -8.62
CA ALA A 394 21.31 -2.04 -9.80
C ALA A 394 22.33 -2.91 -10.53
N GLY A 395 22.70 -2.54 -11.76
CA GLY A 395 23.76 -3.21 -12.50
C GLY A 395 24.66 -2.24 -13.23
N THR A 396 25.78 -2.75 -13.74
CA THR A 396 26.63 -2.03 -14.70
C THR A 396 25.92 -1.79 -16.02
N ASP A 397 24.90 -2.60 -16.32
CA ASP A 397 23.95 -2.46 -17.41
C ASP A 397 22.59 -3.07 -17.01
N ARG A 398 21.65 -3.08 -17.96
CA ARG A 398 20.30 -3.63 -17.76
C ARG A 398 20.29 -5.12 -17.44
N VAL A 399 21.22 -5.89 -18.01
CA VAL A 399 21.33 -7.33 -17.77
C VAL A 399 21.72 -7.58 -16.32
N GLY A 400 22.70 -6.83 -15.82
CA GLY A 400 23.11 -6.87 -14.43
C GLY A 400 21.97 -6.48 -13.47
N THR A 401 21.24 -5.39 -13.76
CA THR A 401 20.08 -4.97 -12.93
C THR A 401 19.05 -6.10 -12.87
N TYR A 402 18.69 -6.71 -14.00
CA TYR A 402 17.73 -7.82 -14.06
C TYR A 402 18.20 -9.02 -13.25
N ALA A 403 19.45 -9.43 -13.41
CA ALA A 403 19.98 -10.60 -12.70
C ALA A 403 19.97 -10.39 -11.18
N ALA A 404 20.29 -9.18 -10.70
CA ALA A 404 20.18 -8.83 -9.28
C ALA A 404 18.70 -8.85 -8.81
N CYS A 405 17.78 -8.31 -9.60
CA CYS A 405 16.35 -8.35 -9.30
C CYS A 405 15.79 -9.77 -9.27
N GLU A 406 16.17 -10.64 -10.21
CA GLU A 406 15.70 -12.02 -10.29
C GLU A 406 16.25 -12.88 -9.14
N LEU A 407 17.52 -12.70 -8.79
CA LEU A 407 18.07 -13.33 -7.60
C LEU A 407 17.29 -12.89 -6.35
N LEU A 408 17.12 -11.58 -6.16
CA LEU A 408 16.42 -11.03 -5.00
C LEU A 408 14.97 -11.54 -4.91
N GLN A 409 14.24 -11.51 -6.03
CA GLN A 409 12.89 -12.04 -6.13
C GLN A 409 12.85 -13.53 -5.79
N GLY A 410 13.71 -14.34 -6.41
CA GLY A 410 13.75 -15.77 -6.16
C GLY A 410 13.98 -16.09 -4.68
N GLU A 411 14.83 -15.31 -4.02
CA GLU A 411 15.19 -15.52 -2.61
C GLU A 411 14.09 -15.05 -1.65
N PHE A 412 13.33 -14.00 -1.98
CA PHE A 412 12.10 -13.66 -1.24
C PHE A 412 10.99 -14.69 -1.39
N LEU A 413 10.92 -15.36 -2.55
CA LEU A 413 9.93 -16.40 -2.81
C LEU A 413 10.35 -17.78 -2.27
N LYS A 414 11.62 -18.04 -1.95
CA LYS A 414 12.03 -19.35 -1.40
C LYS A 414 11.31 -19.75 -0.11
N PRO A 415 11.16 -18.87 0.88
CA PRO A 415 10.36 -19.19 2.06
C PRO A 415 8.93 -19.65 1.72
N LEU A 416 8.28 -19.10 0.69
CA LEU A 416 6.95 -19.56 0.24
C LEU A 416 6.92 -21.03 -0.14
N LEU A 417 8.02 -21.49 -0.76
CA LEU A 417 8.15 -22.81 -1.32
C LEU A 417 8.66 -23.82 -0.28
N GLY A 418 8.84 -23.39 0.98
CA GLY A 418 9.47 -24.21 2.03
C GLY A 418 10.97 -24.38 1.82
N GLU A 419 11.57 -23.59 0.95
CA GLU A 419 13.01 -23.62 0.65
C GLU A 419 13.78 -22.66 1.56
N LYS A 420 15.03 -23.03 1.88
CA LYS A 420 15.92 -22.13 2.61
C LYS A 420 16.55 -21.11 1.66
N PRO A 421 16.52 -19.82 2.02
CA PRO A 421 17.30 -18.80 1.34
C PRO A 421 18.79 -19.14 1.32
N LYS A 422 19.52 -18.56 0.37
CA LYS A 422 20.98 -18.62 0.35
C LYS A 422 21.55 -18.01 1.64
N PRO A 423 22.55 -18.65 2.30
CA PRO A 423 23.20 -18.10 3.49
C PRO A 423 23.74 -16.67 3.28
N GLU A 424 24.21 -16.38 2.07
CA GLU A 424 24.70 -15.06 1.66
C GLU A 424 23.64 -13.94 1.73
N LEU A 425 22.36 -14.30 1.70
CA LEU A 425 21.22 -13.37 1.73
C LEU A 425 20.40 -13.47 3.03
N GLU A 426 20.81 -14.31 3.98
CA GLU A 426 20.14 -14.45 5.27
C GLU A 426 20.08 -13.11 6.03
N TYR A 427 21.15 -12.30 5.94
CA TYR A 427 21.19 -10.96 6.51
C TYR A 427 20.09 -10.03 5.94
N PHE A 428 19.80 -10.10 4.64
CA PHE A 428 18.75 -9.31 3.99
C PHE A 428 17.38 -9.65 4.58
N LEU A 429 17.09 -10.94 4.70
CA LEU A 429 15.81 -11.43 5.20
C LEU A 429 15.66 -11.15 6.70
N GLN A 430 16.75 -11.21 7.47
CA GLN A 430 16.73 -10.82 8.88
C GLN A 430 16.42 -9.33 9.05
N LEU A 431 17.04 -8.45 8.24
CA LEU A 431 16.76 -7.01 8.26
C LEU A 431 15.30 -6.73 7.90
N GLN A 432 14.77 -7.40 6.87
CA GLN A 432 13.39 -7.28 6.45
C GLN A 432 12.44 -7.79 7.56
N GLY A 433 12.69 -8.94 8.17
CA GLY A 433 11.87 -9.44 9.28
C GLY A 433 11.85 -8.49 10.49
N ARG A 434 12.98 -7.82 10.78
CA ARG A 434 13.09 -6.85 11.88
C ARG A 434 12.27 -5.58 11.65
N MET A 435 11.98 -5.20 10.41
CA MET A 435 11.15 -4.02 10.12
C MET A 435 9.74 -4.14 10.65
N LEU A 436 9.23 -5.37 10.73
CA LEU A 436 7.88 -5.65 11.19
C LEU A 436 7.69 -5.30 12.67
N LEU A 437 8.79 -5.35 13.44
CA LEU A 437 8.78 -4.95 14.84
C LEU A 437 8.49 -3.45 15.02
N LEU A 438 8.79 -2.62 14.01
CA LEU A 438 8.45 -1.18 14.04
C LEU A 438 6.96 -0.91 14.01
N PHE A 439 6.17 -1.83 13.44
CA PHE A 439 4.72 -1.69 13.35
C PHE A 439 4.00 -2.35 14.53
N GLY A 440 4.71 -3.07 15.41
CA GLY A 440 4.13 -3.70 16.59
C GLY A 440 3.78 -2.73 17.72
N GLN A 441 3.18 -3.25 18.80
CA GLN A 441 2.76 -2.46 19.97
C GLN A 441 3.93 -1.73 20.67
N ASN A 442 5.16 -2.21 20.47
CA ASN A 442 6.37 -1.59 20.99
C ASN A 442 7.48 -1.56 19.92
N PRO A 443 7.51 -0.50 19.08
CA PRO A 443 8.53 -0.35 18.04
C PRO A 443 9.96 -0.38 18.57
N LEU A 444 10.13 -0.08 19.87
CA LEU A 444 11.42 -0.11 20.54
C LEU A 444 11.98 -1.51 20.77
N GLU A 445 11.15 -2.56 20.66
CA GLU A 445 11.60 -3.97 20.71
C GLU A 445 12.49 -4.34 19.52
N ALA A 446 12.46 -3.57 18.43
CA ALA A 446 13.44 -3.69 17.35
C ALA A 446 14.88 -3.35 17.82
N PHE A 447 15.04 -2.60 18.93
CA PHE A 447 16.33 -2.10 19.44
C PHE A 447 16.86 -2.86 20.67
N ASP A 448 16.00 -3.59 21.39
CA ASP A 448 16.42 -4.47 22.50
C ASP A 448 17.11 -5.76 22.02
N VAL A 449 17.30 -5.91 20.71
CA VAL A 449 17.80 -7.13 20.10
C VAL A 449 19.33 -7.25 20.20
N ASN A 450 19.82 -7.52 21.40
CA ASN A 450 20.92 -8.46 21.61
C ASN A 450 20.32 -9.87 21.85
N LEU A 451 19.59 -10.39 20.87
CA LEU A 451 18.90 -11.70 21.00
C LEU A 451 19.84 -12.91 20.86
N ASP A 452 21.09 -12.68 20.46
CA ASP A 452 22.15 -13.67 20.55
C ASP A 452 23.46 -12.97 20.98
N PRO A 453 23.88 -13.11 22.25
CA PRO A 453 25.14 -12.54 22.71
C PRO A 453 26.37 -13.15 22.01
N THR A 454 26.22 -14.28 21.32
CA THR A 454 27.28 -14.93 20.54
C THR A 454 27.33 -14.49 19.07
N ASN A 455 26.24 -13.95 18.53
CA ASN A 455 26.18 -13.39 17.18
C ASN A 455 25.19 -12.22 17.08
N PRO A 456 25.55 -11.03 17.60
CA PRO A 456 24.68 -9.87 17.55
C PRO A 456 24.45 -9.43 16.10
N PHE A 457 23.21 -9.10 15.76
CA PHE A 457 22.89 -8.51 14.45
C PHE A 457 23.62 -7.18 14.30
N LYS A 458 24.47 -7.07 13.28
CA LYS A 458 25.26 -5.86 13.01
C LYS A 458 24.59 -5.05 11.91
N PHE A 459 24.38 -3.76 12.14
CA PHE A 459 24.03 -2.82 11.08
C PHE A 459 25.28 -2.56 10.23
N GLN A 460 25.44 -3.33 9.16
CA GLN A 460 26.63 -3.27 8.32
C GLN A 460 26.23 -3.13 6.85
N VAL A 461 26.94 -2.26 6.14
CA VAL A 461 26.74 -2.10 4.70
C VAL A 461 27.17 -3.38 4.01
N THR A 462 26.29 -4.00 3.23
CA THR A 462 26.56 -5.30 2.60
C THR A 462 26.26 -5.22 1.12
N ALA A 463 27.25 -5.57 0.28
CA ALA A 463 27.11 -5.67 -1.17
C ALA A 463 27.17 -7.13 -1.62
N VAL A 464 26.17 -7.56 -2.38
CA VAL A 464 26.13 -8.86 -3.07
C VAL A 464 26.32 -8.59 -4.55
N ILE A 465 27.40 -9.11 -5.12
CA ILE A 465 27.70 -9.01 -6.55
C ILE A 465 27.12 -10.24 -7.25
N VAL A 466 26.33 -9.97 -8.28
CA VAL A 466 25.56 -10.96 -9.03
C VAL A 466 26.04 -10.94 -10.48
N ASP A 467 26.29 -12.11 -11.08
CA ASP A 467 26.57 -12.18 -12.52
C ASP A 467 25.27 -12.15 -13.35
N LYS A 468 25.42 -12.08 -14.67
CA LYS A 468 24.31 -12.04 -15.63
C LYS A 468 23.36 -13.25 -15.56
N ASP A 469 23.80 -14.36 -14.98
CA ASP A 469 23.05 -15.60 -14.84
C ASP A 469 22.35 -15.69 -13.46
N GLY A 470 22.38 -14.60 -12.68
CA GLY A 470 21.75 -14.53 -11.37
C GLY A 470 22.56 -15.20 -10.26
N ARG A 471 23.84 -15.53 -10.49
CA ARG A 471 24.68 -16.22 -9.48
C ARG A 471 25.41 -15.21 -8.61
N ILE A 472 25.46 -15.49 -7.32
CA ILE A 472 26.28 -14.72 -6.37
C ILE A 472 27.75 -15.03 -6.64
N VAL A 473 28.50 -14.01 -7.03
CA VAL A 473 29.94 -14.11 -7.30
C VAL A 473 30.76 -13.62 -6.11
N LYS A 474 30.23 -12.66 -5.35
CA LYS A 474 30.91 -12.08 -4.20
C LYS A 474 29.93 -11.51 -3.20
N VAL A 475 30.22 -11.66 -1.90
CA VAL A 475 29.61 -10.87 -0.83
C VAL A 475 30.71 -10.03 -0.19
N ILE A 476 30.47 -8.74 -0.04
CA ILE A 476 31.43 -7.78 0.52
C ILE A 476 30.73 -7.01 1.64
N VAL A 477 31.28 -7.13 2.83
CA VAL A 477 30.83 -6.40 4.02
C VAL A 477 31.72 -5.17 4.19
N GLY A 478 31.09 -4.00 4.39
CA GLY A 478 31.70 -2.68 4.46
C GLY A 478 32.30 -2.31 5.81
#